data_AF-R6NN01-F1
#
_entry.id   AF-R6NN01-F1
#
_cell.length_a   1.000
_cell.length_b   1.000
_cell.length_c   1.000
_cell.angle_alpha   90.00
_cell.angle_beta   90.00
_cell.angle_gamma   90.00
#
_symmetry.space_group_name_H-M   'P 1'
#
loop_
_entity.id
_entity.type
_entity.pdbx_description
1 polymer ?
#
loop_
_entity_poly.entity_id
_entity_poly.type
_entity_poly.pdbx_seq_one_letter_code
_entity_poly.pdbx_strand_id
1 'polypeptide(L)'
;MQEFYTAKGDADNIKNADSRFHRAIYRASGSVPLCDTLTDLHKKIIKYRKASVSDKSRATESLAEHRAVLDAISRGDCALAEELTVTHIRNAMQHIIEN
;
A
#
# COMPACT_ATOMS: atom_id res chain seq x y z
N MET A 1 -7.75 -3.63 -10.19
CA MET A 1 -7.31 -2.35 -10.79
C MET A 1 -5.80 -2.15 -10.70
N GLN A 2 -5.14 -2.29 -9.53
CA GLN A 2 -3.68 -2.16 -9.42
C GLN A 2 -2.92 -3.17 -10.30
N GLU A 3 -3.38 -4.43 -10.36
CA GLU A 3 -2.83 -5.51 -11.20
C GLU A 3 -2.64 -5.13 -12.68
N PHE A 4 -3.62 -4.44 -13.26
CA PHE A 4 -3.58 -4.01 -14.66
C PHE A 4 -2.49 -2.97 -14.92
N TYR A 5 -2.27 -2.06 -13.97
CA TYR A 5 -1.27 -0.99 -14.10
C TYR A 5 0.13 -1.47 -13.75
N THR A 6 0.27 -2.40 -12.79
CA THR A 6 1.54 -3.09 -12.50
C THR A 6 2.05 -3.80 -13.75
N ALA A 7 1.19 -4.54 -14.47
CA ALA A 7 1.57 -5.22 -15.71
C ALA A 7 2.03 -4.26 -16.83
N LYS A 8 1.53 -3.02 -16.83
CA LYS A 8 1.89 -1.99 -17.82
C LYS A 8 3.06 -1.10 -17.40
N GLY A 9 3.56 -1.19 -16.16
CA GLY A 9 4.59 -0.30 -15.64
C GLY A 9 4.15 1.17 -15.52
N ASP A 10 2.85 1.41 -15.36
CA ASP A 10 2.28 2.75 -15.26
C ASP A 10 2.31 3.24 -13.81
N ALA A 11 3.43 3.83 -13.40
CA ALA A 11 3.68 4.27 -12.03
C ALA A 11 2.62 5.25 -11.50
N ASP A 12 2.05 6.11 -12.35
CA ASP A 12 1.01 7.06 -11.92
C ASP A 12 -0.30 6.37 -11.58
N ASN A 13 -0.72 5.41 -12.40
CA ASN A 13 -1.92 4.66 -12.11
C ASN A 13 -1.73 3.60 -11.01
N ILE A 14 -0.53 3.03 -10.86
CA ILE A 14 -0.17 2.20 -9.69
C ILE A 14 -0.31 3.01 -8.41
N LYS A 15 0.28 4.21 -8.34
CA LYS A 15 0.15 5.14 -7.20
C LYS A 15 -1.31 5.47 -6.90
N ASN A 16 -2.12 5.75 -7.92
CA ASN A 16 -3.54 6.06 -7.73
C ASN A 16 -4.32 4.86 -7.17
N ALA A 17 -4.01 3.65 -7.63
CA ALA A 17 -4.63 2.42 -7.12
C ALA A 17 -4.19 2.11 -5.67
N ASP A 18 -2.90 2.27 -5.37
CA ASP A 18 -2.30 2.16 -4.04
C ASP A 18 -2.97 3.11 -3.03
N SER A 19 -3.08 4.40 -3.35
CA SER A 19 -3.76 5.36 -2.47
C SER A 19 -5.23 5.03 -2.22
N ARG A 20 -5.92 4.45 -3.22
CA ARG A 20 -7.32 4.00 -3.05
C ARG A 20 -7.42 2.79 -2.13
N PHE A 21 -6.49 1.84 -2.26
CA PHE A 21 -6.41 0.66 -1.40
C PHE A 21 -6.22 1.08 0.07
N HIS A 22 -5.20 1.88 0.36
CA HIS A 22 -4.93 2.35 1.72
C HIS A 22 -6.10 3.15 2.32
N ARG A 23 -6.69 4.06 1.55
CA ARG A 23 -7.85 4.85 2.02
C ARG A 23 -9.07 3.98 2.33
N ALA A 24 -9.26 2.86 1.63
CA ALA A 24 -10.33 1.93 1.95
C ALA A 24 -10.11 1.26 3.32
N ILE A 25 -8.88 0.82 3.61
CA ILE A 25 -8.51 0.25 4.90
C ILE A 25 -8.67 1.27 6.04
N TYR A 26 -8.20 2.51 5.83
CA TYR A 26 -8.32 3.56 6.85
C TYR A 26 -9.77 3.83 7.23
N ARG A 27 -10.67 3.88 6.23
CA ARG A 27 -12.11 4.04 6.46
C ARG A 27 -12.74 2.83 7.14
N ALA A 28 -12.27 1.62 6.81
CA ALA A 28 -12.76 0.39 7.42
C ALA A 28 -12.44 0.30 8.93
N SER A 29 -11.46 1.05 9.43
CA SER A 29 -11.18 1.12 10.88
C SER A 29 -12.31 1.73 11.71
N GLY A 30 -13.26 2.45 11.10
CA GLY A 30 -14.35 3.14 11.81
C GLY A 30 -13.90 4.31 12.69
N SER A 31 -12.60 4.62 12.75
CA SER A 31 -12.04 5.69 13.59
C SER A 31 -11.71 6.92 12.74
N VAL A 32 -12.51 7.98 12.89
CA VAL A 32 -12.28 9.26 12.19
C VAL A 32 -10.88 9.83 12.47
N PRO A 33 -10.42 9.93 13.75
CA PRO A 33 -9.08 10.45 14.02
C PRO A 33 -7.96 9.63 13.35
N LEU A 34 -8.09 8.31 13.33
CA LEU A 34 -7.12 7.42 12.69
C LEU A 34 -7.13 7.61 11.16
N CYS A 35 -8.32 7.67 10.57
CA CYS A 35 -8.48 7.88 9.13
C CYS A 35 -7.83 9.19 8.67
N ASP A 36 -8.05 10.28 9.41
CA ASP A 36 -7.49 11.60 9.09
C ASP A 36 -5.96 11.59 9.23
N THR A 37 -5.45 11.09 10.36
CA THR A 37 -4.01 11.01 10.64
C THR A 37 -3.27 10.21 9.56
N LEU A 38 -3.78 9.02 9.22
CA LEU A 38 -3.16 8.15 8.22
C LEU A 38 -3.28 8.72 6.80
N THR A 39 -4.40 9.35 6.48
CA THR A 39 -4.59 10.02 5.18
C THR A 39 -3.58 11.14 4.98
N ASP A 40 -3.35 11.97 5.99
CA ASP A 40 -2.40 13.08 5.89
C ASP A 40 -0.94 12.61 5.87
N LEU A 41 -0.60 11.58 6.65
CA LEU A 41 0.71 10.95 6.54
C LEU A 41 0.94 10.38 5.15
N HIS A 42 -0.05 9.66 4.59
CA HIS A 42 0.04 9.08 3.26
C HIS A 42 0.29 10.15 2.19
N LYS A 43 -0.41 11.30 2.25
CA LYS A 43 -0.17 12.43 1.32
C LYS A 43 1.26 12.95 1.38
N LYS A 44 1.86 13.04 2.57
CA LYS A 44 3.25 13.52 2.75
C LYS A 44 4.28 12.59 2.09
N ILE A 45 4.03 11.29 2.10
CA ILE A 45 4.97 10.27 1.59
C ILE A 45 4.69 9.84 0.14
N ILE A 46 3.60 10.32 -0.48
CA ILE A 46 3.12 9.81 -1.78
C ILE A 46 4.14 9.95 -2.92
N LYS A 47 4.97 11.00 -2.89
CA LYS A 47 6.03 11.21 -3.89
C LYS A 47 7.08 10.09 -3.83
N TYR A 48 7.50 9.70 -2.63
CA TYR A 48 8.49 8.63 -2.42
C TYR A 48 7.91 7.26 -2.75
N ARG A 49 6.65 7.00 -2.36
CA ARG A 49 5.95 5.77 -2.75
C ARG A 49 5.83 5.64 -4.28
N LYS A 50 5.48 6.72 -4.98
CA LYS A 50 5.44 6.75 -6.46
C LYS A 50 6.82 6.41 -7.06
N ALA A 51 7.88 7.02 -6.55
CA ALA A 51 9.24 6.75 -7.02
C ALA A 51 9.62 5.27 -6.82
N SER A 52 9.34 4.70 -5.64
CA SER A 52 9.59 3.28 -5.34
C SER A 52 8.88 2.34 -6.30
N VAL A 53 7.59 2.53 -6.58
CA VAL A 53 6.83 1.66 -7.50
C VAL A 53 7.05 1.99 -8.98
N SER A 54 7.96 2.92 -9.31
CA SER A 54 8.44 3.10 -10.67
C SER A 54 9.43 1.98 -11.06
N ASP A 55 10.04 1.32 -10.06
CA ASP A 55 10.68 0.03 -10.24
C ASP A 55 9.61 -1.07 -10.42
N LYS A 56 9.73 -1.84 -11.50
CA LYS A 56 8.76 -2.88 -11.88
C LYS A 56 8.75 -4.08 -10.91
N SER A 57 9.92 -4.47 -10.39
CA SER A 57 10.02 -5.57 -9.44
C SER A 57 9.31 -5.20 -8.14
N ARG A 58 9.57 -4.00 -7.63
CA ARG A 58 8.92 -3.47 -6.44
C ARG A 58 7.42 -3.25 -6.61
N ALA A 59 6.98 -2.79 -7.79
CA ALA A 59 5.56 -2.69 -8.10
C ALA A 59 4.84 -4.05 -8.06
N THR A 60 5.52 -5.12 -8.47
CA THR A 60 4.99 -6.49 -8.46
C THR A 60 4.93 -7.04 -7.04
N GLU A 61 5.98 -6.85 -6.26
CA GLU A 61 6.01 -7.26 -4.85
C GLU A 61 4.96 -6.52 -4.01
N SER A 62 4.84 -5.18 -4.16
CA SER A 62 3.84 -4.36 -3.48
C SER A 62 2.41 -4.84 -3.75
N LEU A 63 2.15 -5.27 -4.99
CA LEU A 63 0.87 -5.84 -5.37
C LEU A 63 0.60 -7.18 -4.67
N ALA A 64 1.60 -8.05 -4.54
CA ALA A 64 1.47 -9.31 -3.82
C ALA A 64 1.22 -9.08 -2.33
N GLU A 65 1.93 -8.12 -1.72
CA GLU A 65 1.74 -7.72 -0.32
C GLU A 65 0.32 -7.18 -0.09
N HIS A 66 -0.20 -6.30 -0.97
CA HIS A 66 -1.58 -5.80 -0.86
C HIS A 66 -2.62 -6.91 -0.93
N ARG A 67 -2.45 -7.90 -1.80
CA ARG A 67 -3.33 -9.07 -1.88
C ARG A 67 -3.31 -9.87 -0.58
N ALA A 68 -2.12 -10.14 -0.05
CA ALA A 68 -1.98 -10.89 1.19
C ALA A 68 -2.66 -10.17 2.38
N VAL A 69 -2.50 -8.85 2.50
CA VAL A 69 -3.18 -8.03 3.50
C VAL A 69 -4.70 -8.08 3.31
N LEU A 70 -5.20 -7.91 2.08
CA LEU A 70 -6.63 -7.97 1.79
C LEU A 70 -7.23 -9.33 2.14
N ASP A 71 -6.52 -10.40 1.83
CA ASP A 71 -6.95 -11.77 2.11
C ASP A 71 -7.03 -12.03 3.62
N ALA A 72 -6.05 -11.55 4.39
CA ALA A 72 -6.07 -11.65 5.85
C ALA A 72 -7.25 -10.87 6.46
N ILE A 73 -7.47 -9.63 5.99
CA ILE A 73 -8.63 -8.81 6.39
C ILE A 73 -9.94 -9.52 6.05
N SER A 74 -10.07 -10.07 4.84
CA SER A 74 -11.31 -10.72 4.36
C SER A 74 -11.64 -11.98 5.15
N ARG A 75 -10.63 -12.67 5.70
CA ARG A 75 -10.81 -13.82 6.60
C ARG A 75 -11.06 -13.42 8.06
N GLY A 76 -10.96 -12.13 8.40
CA GLY A 76 -11.07 -11.65 9.78
C GLY A 76 -9.84 -11.97 10.65
N ASP A 77 -8.71 -12.32 10.03
CA ASP A 77 -7.47 -12.64 10.75
C ASP A 77 -6.70 -11.34 11.07
N CYS A 78 -7.07 -10.72 12.18
CA CYS A 78 -6.52 -9.42 12.59
C CYS A 78 -5.01 -9.47 12.82
N ALA A 79 -4.51 -10.55 13.45
CA ALA A 79 -3.09 -10.69 13.78
C ALA A 79 -2.24 -10.79 12.51
N LEU A 80 -2.66 -11.63 11.56
CA LEU A 80 -1.98 -11.76 10.28
C LEU A 80 -2.08 -10.47 9.45
N ALA A 81 -3.23 -9.80 9.45
CA ALA A 81 -3.40 -8.54 8.73
C ALA A 81 -2.45 -7.44 9.26
N GLU A 82 -2.27 -7.36 10.58
CA GLU A 82 -1.31 -6.46 11.21
C GLU A 82 0.13 -6.80 10.80
N GLU A 83 0.55 -8.05 10.95
CA GLU A 83 1.90 -8.51 10.61
C GLU A 83 2.26 -8.20 9.14
N LEU A 84 1.36 -8.55 8.21
CA LEU A 84 1.55 -8.32 6.78
C LEU A 84 1.59 -6.82 6.45
N THR A 85 0.75 -6.01 7.10
CA THR A 85 0.74 -4.55 6.90
C THR A 85 2.03 -3.91 7.38
N VAL A 86 2.54 -4.32 8.55
CA VAL A 86 3.81 -3.85 9.09
C VAL A 86 4.97 -4.24 8.17
N THR A 87 4.96 -5.48 7.68
CA THR A 87 5.97 -5.98 6.74
C THR A 87 5.96 -5.20 5.42
N HIS A 88 4.78 -4.95 4.83
CA HIS A 88 4.61 -4.10 3.66
C HIS A 88 5.22 -2.70 3.85
N ILE A 89 4.96 -2.06 4.99
CA ILE A 89 5.50 -0.72 5.29
C ILE A 89 7.04 -0.77 5.40
N ARG A 90 7.61 -1.80 6.03
CA ARG A 90 9.07 -1.97 6.14
C ARG A 90 9.72 -2.18 4.77
N ASN A 91 9.16 -3.05 3.93
CA ASN A 91 9.66 -3.29 2.58
C ASN A 91 9.64 -2.01 1.73
N ALA A 92 8.51 -1.27 1.79
CA ALA A 92 8.39 0.01 1.09
C ALA A 92 9.42 1.03 1.58
N MET A 93 9.63 1.14 2.90
CA MET A 93 10.62 2.04 3.49
C MET A 93 12.04 1.67 3.07
N GLN A 94 12.41 0.39 3.16
CA GLN A 94 13.75 -0.10 2.79
C GLN A 94 14.05 0.22 1.32
N HIS A 95 13.10 -0.07 0.43
CA HIS A 95 13.27 0.22 -1.00
C HIS A 95 13.37 1.73 -1.30
N ILE A 96 12.76 2.60 -0.49
CA ILE A 96 12.88 4.06 -0.62
C ILE A 96 14.25 4.56 -0.15
N ILE A 97 14.89 3.88 0.80
CA ILE A 97 16.20 4.28 1.35
C ILE A 97 17.36 3.76 0.47
N GLU A 98 17.21 2.57 -0.09
CA GLU A 98 18.26 1.89 -0.85
C GLU A 98 18.35 2.30 -2.34
N ASN A 99 17.36 3.05 -2.85
CA ASN A 99 17.31 3.60 -4.22
C ASN A 99 17.24 5.13 -4.23
#